data_AF-A0AAV9RBZ8-F1
#
_entry.id   AF-A0AAV9RBZ8-F1
#
_cell.length_a   1.000
_cell.length_b   1.000
_cell.length_c   1.000
_cell.angle_alpha   90.00
_cell.angle_beta   90.00
_cell.angle_gamma   90.00
#
_symmetry.space_group_name_H-M   'P 1'
#
loop_
_entity.id
_entity.type
_entity.pdbx_description
1 polymer ?
#
loop_
_entity_poly.entity_id
_entity_poly.type
_entity_poly.pdbx_seq_one_letter_code
_entity_poly.pdbx_strand_id
1 'polypeptide(L)'
;MDINDNAPEFATEYEAFLCENGKPGQVIQTVSAIDKDDPIQGHYFDYRLVPEMLNNPNFTIKNNQDNSISVLAKHDTFRRQKQKMYFLPIIVTDNGNPPMSSTNTLTIRVCGCSRDGIVQSCNVEAYVLPIGLSMGALIAILACIILLLVVLFVTLRRHKNEPLIIKDDEDVRENIIRYDDEGGGEEDTEAFDIATLQNPDGINGYLPRKDIKPDLQFMPRAGQHSGPNGVDVDEFINVRLHEADNDPTAPPYDSIQIYGYEGRGSIAGSLSSLETASSDSDQNYDYLREWGPRFRRLGELYSLGESDRET
;
A
#
# COMPACT_ATOMS: atom_id res chain seq x y z
N MET A 1 -41.52 -23.78 -38.14
CA MET A 1 -40.25 -23.45 -38.80
C MET A 1 -39.65 -22.33 -37.99
N ASP A 2 -38.39 -22.48 -37.62
CA ASP A 2 -37.67 -21.43 -36.91
C ASP A 2 -37.39 -20.25 -37.85
N ILE A 3 -37.43 -19.02 -37.31
CA ILE A 3 -37.19 -17.78 -38.05
C ILE A 3 -35.82 -17.28 -37.62
N ASN A 4 -34.96 -16.93 -38.57
CA ASN A 4 -33.62 -16.44 -38.26
C ASN A 4 -33.69 -15.01 -37.68
N ASP A 5 -33.71 -14.90 -36.36
CA ASP A 5 -33.79 -13.64 -35.63
C ASP A 5 -32.63 -13.41 -34.65
N ASN A 6 -31.75 -14.40 -34.49
CA ASN A 6 -30.52 -14.28 -33.75
C ASN A 6 -29.33 -14.11 -34.71
N ALA A 7 -28.27 -13.48 -34.21
CA ALA A 7 -27.01 -13.38 -34.93
C ALA A 7 -26.01 -14.33 -34.28
N PRO A 8 -25.09 -14.94 -35.06
CA PRO A 8 -24.14 -15.89 -34.51
C PRO A 8 -23.14 -15.18 -33.61
N GLU A 9 -22.59 -15.87 -32.62
CA GLU A 9 -21.55 -15.35 -31.74
C GLU A 9 -20.43 -16.38 -31.56
N PHE A 10 -19.24 -15.97 -31.10
CA PHE A 10 -18.19 -16.93 -30.78
C PHE A 10 -18.69 -17.95 -29.73
N ALA A 11 -18.41 -19.23 -30.00
CA ALA A 11 -18.87 -20.33 -29.14
C ALA A 11 -18.44 -20.18 -27.68
N THR A 12 -17.27 -19.58 -27.47
CA THR A 12 -16.67 -19.30 -26.17
C THR A 12 -15.84 -18.03 -26.24
N GLU A 13 -15.47 -17.49 -25.09
CA GLU A 13 -14.41 -16.48 -25.02
C GLU A 13 -13.05 -17.15 -25.30
N TYR A 14 -12.42 -16.78 -26.42
CA TYR A 14 -11.14 -17.35 -26.83
C TYR A 14 -9.98 -16.50 -26.32
N GLU A 15 -9.09 -17.11 -25.54
CA GLU A 15 -7.79 -16.54 -25.21
C GLU A 15 -6.73 -17.06 -26.19
N ALA A 16 -6.20 -16.17 -27.04
CA ALA A 16 -5.18 -16.55 -28.02
C ALA A 16 -3.78 -16.08 -27.58
N PHE A 17 -2.81 -16.98 -27.67
CA PHE A 17 -1.41 -16.70 -27.34
C PHE A 17 -0.51 -16.86 -28.56
N LEU A 18 0.34 -15.87 -28.80
CA LEU A 18 1.28 -15.83 -29.91
C LEU A 18 2.71 -15.73 -29.37
N CYS A 19 3.55 -16.67 -29.75
CA CYS A 19 4.96 -16.62 -29.41
C CYS A 19 5.71 -15.54 -30.20
N GLU A 20 6.62 -14.81 -29.55
CA GLU A 20 7.51 -13.84 -30.21
C GLU A 20 8.35 -14.46 -31.34
N ASN A 21 8.72 -15.73 -31.19
CA ASN A 21 9.42 -16.54 -32.18
C ASN A 21 8.48 -17.43 -33.01
N GLY A 22 7.19 -17.08 -33.10
CA GLY A 22 6.20 -17.81 -33.89
C GLY A 22 6.55 -17.82 -35.38
N LYS A 23 6.25 -18.93 -36.07
CA LYS A 23 6.57 -19.08 -37.49
C LYS A 23 5.45 -18.54 -38.39
N PRO A 24 5.77 -18.06 -39.61
CA PRO A 24 4.73 -17.72 -40.59
C PRO A 24 3.88 -18.95 -40.92
N GLY A 25 2.56 -18.80 -40.97
CA GLY A 25 1.60 -19.88 -41.17
C GLY A 25 1.32 -20.73 -39.92
N GLN A 26 1.90 -20.39 -38.75
CA GLN A 26 1.55 -21.05 -37.49
C GLN A 26 0.11 -20.70 -37.11
N VAL A 27 -0.68 -21.72 -36.74
CA VAL A 27 -2.02 -21.54 -36.18
C VAL A 27 -1.89 -20.99 -34.76
N ILE A 28 -2.51 -19.85 -34.53
CA ILE A 28 -2.53 -19.15 -33.23
C ILE A 28 -3.72 -19.65 -32.41
N GLN A 29 -4.90 -19.67 -33.03
CA GLN A 29 -6.15 -20.07 -32.39
C GLN A 29 -7.12 -20.60 -33.45
N THR A 30 -7.92 -21.59 -33.07
CA THR A 30 -9.10 -22.00 -33.86
C THR A 30 -10.33 -21.44 -33.17
N VAL A 31 -11.19 -20.76 -33.91
CA VAL A 31 -12.44 -20.19 -33.39
C VAL A 31 -13.63 -20.74 -34.17
N SER A 32 -14.69 -21.04 -33.44
CA SER A 32 -16.00 -21.42 -33.96
C SER A 32 -17.08 -20.48 -33.41
N ALA A 33 -18.25 -20.52 -34.03
CA ALA A 33 -19.41 -19.76 -33.62
C ALA A 33 -20.58 -20.67 -33.27
N ILE A 34 -21.53 -20.13 -32.51
CA ILE A 34 -22.82 -20.71 -32.19
C ILE A 34 -23.90 -19.69 -32.51
N ASP A 35 -25.10 -20.18 -32.77
CA ASP A 35 -26.29 -19.36 -32.94
C ASP A 35 -27.41 -19.99 -32.11
N LYS A 36 -28.38 -19.18 -31.67
CA LYS A 36 -29.51 -19.63 -30.83
C LYS A 36 -30.68 -20.14 -31.66
N ASP A 37 -30.68 -19.85 -32.95
CA ASP A 37 -31.63 -20.39 -33.90
C ASP A 37 -31.43 -21.92 -34.06
N ASP A 38 -32.40 -22.63 -34.62
CA ASP A 38 -32.34 -24.08 -34.90
C ASP A 38 -32.82 -24.38 -36.33
N PRO A 39 -32.00 -24.05 -37.35
CA PRO A 39 -32.33 -24.33 -38.74
C PRO A 39 -32.31 -25.83 -39.03
N ILE A 40 -33.30 -26.31 -39.80
CA ILE A 40 -33.48 -27.74 -40.14
C ILE A 40 -32.23 -28.38 -40.79
N GLN A 41 -31.43 -27.59 -41.52
CA GLN A 41 -30.22 -28.06 -42.21
C GLN A 41 -28.95 -27.94 -41.36
N GLY A 42 -29.08 -27.47 -40.11
CA GLY A 42 -27.97 -27.09 -39.25
C GLY A 42 -27.41 -25.71 -39.60
N HIS A 43 -26.58 -25.19 -38.70
CA HIS A 43 -25.95 -23.90 -38.90
C HIS A 43 -24.84 -23.98 -39.94
N TYR A 44 -24.65 -22.89 -40.67
CA TYR A 44 -23.49 -22.66 -41.51
C TYR A 44 -23.02 -21.23 -41.28
N PHE A 45 -21.72 -21.06 -41.03
CA PHE A 45 -21.14 -19.77 -40.71
C PHE A 45 -20.08 -19.35 -41.72
N ASP A 46 -20.22 -18.13 -42.22
CA ASP A 46 -19.23 -17.45 -43.05
C ASP A 46 -18.43 -16.45 -42.20
N TYR A 47 -17.11 -16.54 -42.28
CA TYR A 47 -16.20 -15.75 -41.46
C TYR A 47 -15.38 -14.81 -42.33
N ARG A 48 -15.38 -13.53 -41.99
CA ARG A 48 -14.61 -12.51 -42.70
C ARG A 48 -13.90 -11.59 -41.73
N LEU A 49 -12.75 -11.06 -42.14
CA LEU A 49 -12.18 -9.89 -41.45
C LEU A 49 -13.00 -8.66 -41.81
N VAL A 50 -13.06 -7.70 -40.87
CA VAL A 50 -13.64 -6.39 -41.16
C VAL A 50 -12.93 -5.74 -42.37
N PRO A 51 -13.62 -4.93 -43.19
CA PRO A 51 -13.06 -4.36 -44.42
C PRO A 51 -11.72 -3.64 -44.23
N GLU A 52 -11.55 -2.94 -43.10
CA GLU A 52 -10.33 -2.21 -42.73
C GLU A 52 -9.13 -3.14 -42.52
N MET A 53 -9.38 -4.43 -42.26
CA MET A 53 -8.39 -5.45 -41.91
C MET A 53 -8.22 -6.51 -43.00
N LEU A 54 -8.83 -6.36 -44.18
CA LEU A 54 -8.67 -7.27 -45.31
C LEU A 54 -7.20 -7.46 -45.72
N ASN A 55 -6.38 -6.41 -45.59
CA ASN A 55 -4.95 -6.46 -45.85
C ASN A 55 -4.10 -6.39 -44.55
N ASN A 56 -4.55 -7.08 -43.50
CA ASN A 56 -3.81 -7.15 -42.24
C ASN A 56 -2.38 -7.68 -42.47
N PRO A 57 -1.34 -6.97 -42.02
CA PRO A 57 0.05 -7.41 -42.18
C PRO A 57 0.44 -8.51 -41.19
N ASN A 58 -0.27 -8.64 -40.06
CA ASN A 58 0.08 -9.53 -38.96
C ASN A 58 -0.62 -10.89 -39.04
N PHE A 59 -1.90 -10.91 -39.42
CA PHE A 59 -2.75 -12.11 -39.32
C PHE A 59 -3.51 -12.41 -40.59
N THR A 60 -3.85 -13.68 -40.78
CA THR A 60 -4.78 -14.16 -41.79
C THR A 60 -5.72 -15.19 -41.18
N ILE A 61 -6.89 -15.40 -41.79
CA ILE A 61 -7.86 -16.40 -41.37
C ILE A 61 -7.99 -17.46 -42.46
N LYS A 62 -8.09 -18.72 -42.06
CA LYS A 62 -8.31 -19.87 -42.96
C LYS A 62 -9.57 -20.59 -42.53
N ASN A 63 -10.51 -20.78 -43.46
CA ASN A 63 -11.69 -21.59 -43.22
C ASN A 63 -11.32 -23.09 -43.19
N ASN A 64 -11.74 -23.78 -42.14
CA ASN A 64 -11.44 -25.20 -41.90
C ASN A 64 -12.51 -26.15 -42.48
N GLN A 65 -13.60 -25.62 -43.05
CA GLN A 65 -14.74 -26.36 -43.62
C GLN A 65 -15.60 -27.12 -42.61
N ASP A 66 -15.43 -26.84 -41.32
CA ASP A 66 -16.15 -27.45 -40.19
C ASP A 66 -16.86 -26.39 -39.33
N ASN A 67 -17.33 -25.30 -39.95
CA ASN A 67 -17.86 -24.11 -39.26
C ASN A 67 -16.86 -23.49 -38.25
N SER A 68 -15.56 -23.69 -38.47
CA SER A 68 -14.51 -23.01 -37.73
C SER A 68 -13.50 -22.34 -38.66
N ILE A 69 -12.74 -21.41 -38.10
CA ILE A 69 -11.58 -20.82 -38.76
C ILE A 69 -10.33 -20.95 -37.90
N SER A 70 -9.20 -21.14 -38.58
CA SER A 70 -7.89 -21.01 -37.97
C SER A 70 -7.36 -19.59 -38.20
N VAL A 71 -6.93 -18.92 -37.14
CA VAL A 71 -6.20 -17.64 -37.22
C VAL A 71 -4.71 -17.95 -37.28
N LEU A 72 -4.02 -17.44 -38.30
CA LEU A 72 -2.62 -17.74 -38.55
C LEU A 72 -1.75 -16.49 -38.51
N ALA A 73 -0.52 -16.66 -38.02
CA ALA A 73 0.54 -15.67 -38.08
C ALA A 73 1.02 -15.48 -39.53
N LYS A 74 1.14 -14.24 -40.00
CA LYS A 74 1.61 -13.93 -41.36
C LYS A 74 3.13 -13.76 -41.46
N HIS A 75 3.78 -13.45 -40.35
CA HIS A 75 5.23 -13.28 -40.24
C HIS A 75 5.75 -13.77 -38.88
N ASP A 76 7.05 -13.64 -38.62
CA ASP A 76 7.74 -14.09 -37.40
C ASP A 76 8.36 -12.95 -36.58
N THR A 77 8.10 -11.70 -36.94
CA THR A 77 8.72 -10.51 -36.29
C THR A 77 7.89 -9.93 -35.14
N PHE A 78 7.11 -10.77 -34.45
CA PHE A 78 6.32 -10.35 -33.31
C PHE A 78 7.22 -10.05 -32.12
N ARG A 79 7.15 -8.81 -31.61
CA ARG A 79 7.90 -8.39 -30.43
C ARG A 79 6.98 -7.83 -29.39
N ARG A 80 6.98 -8.45 -28.21
CA ARG A 80 6.18 -8.05 -27.06
C ARG A 80 6.52 -6.63 -26.61
N GLN A 81 7.77 -6.16 -26.78
CA GLN A 81 8.13 -4.77 -26.45
C GLN A 81 7.52 -3.75 -27.41
N LYS A 82 7.25 -4.13 -28.67
CA LYS A 82 6.61 -3.25 -29.65
C LYS A 82 5.09 -3.25 -29.49
N GLN A 83 4.51 -4.44 -29.38
CA GLN A 83 3.08 -4.61 -29.25
C GLN A 83 2.78 -5.90 -28.47
N LYS A 84 2.22 -5.74 -27.26
CA LYS A 84 1.89 -6.86 -26.36
C LYS A 84 0.58 -7.56 -26.73
N MET A 85 -0.35 -6.85 -27.36
CA MET A 85 -1.71 -7.32 -27.61
C MET A 85 -2.18 -6.87 -29.00
N TYR A 86 -2.90 -7.74 -29.68
CA TYR A 86 -3.59 -7.46 -30.92
C TYR A 86 -5.08 -7.75 -30.75
N PHE A 87 -5.92 -6.89 -31.33
CA PHE A 87 -7.36 -7.05 -31.38
C PHE A 87 -7.74 -7.32 -32.83
N LEU A 88 -8.28 -8.51 -33.07
CA LEU A 88 -8.66 -8.96 -34.41
C LEU A 88 -10.19 -9.08 -34.48
N PRO A 89 -10.90 -8.06 -34.97
CA PRO A 89 -12.34 -8.13 -35.19
C PRO A 89 -12.64 -9.04 -36.39
N ILE A 90 -13.49 -10.03 -36.15
CA ILE A 90 -13.92 -11.05 -37.10
C ILE A 90 -15.44 -10.97 -37.19
N ILE A 91 -15.94 -10.81 -38.41
CA ILE A 91 -17.36 -10.85 -38.73
C ILE A 91 -17.76 -12.31 -38.92
N VAL A 92 -18.83 -12.72 -38.24
CA VAL A 92 -19.47 -14.02 -38.45
C VAL A 92 -20.87 -13.77 -39.02
N THR A 93 -21.21 -14.46 -40.11
CA THR A 93 -22.52 -14.36 -40.77
C THR A 93 -23.14 -15.74 -40.82
N ASP A 94 -24.41 -15.86 -40.44
CA ASP A 94 -25.16 -17.11 -40.60
C ASP A 94 -25.60 -17.32 -42.06
N ASN A 95 -26.28 -18.44 -42.31
CA ASN A 95 -26.92 -18.75 -43.59
C ASN A 95 -28.46 -18.66 -43.49
N GLY A 96 -28.95 -17.84 -42.57
CA GLY A 96 -30.37 -17.60 -42.37
C GLY A 96 -30.99 -16.74 -43.46
N ASN A 97 -32.31 -16.60 -43.42
CA ASN A 97 -33.07 -15.77 -44.35
C ASN A 97 -34.06 -14.87 -43.58
N PRO A 98 -33.77 -13.56 -43.42
CA PRO A 98 -32.56 -12.86 -43.86
C PRO A 98 -31.32 -13.29 -43.08
N PRO A 99 -30.11 -13.17 -43.67
CA PRO A 99 -28.88 -13.50 -42.97
C PRO A 99 -28.58 -12.46 -41.89
N MET A 100 -28.19 -12.90 -40.70
CA MET A 100 -27.71 -12.03 -39.63
C MET A 100 -26.19 -12.14 -39.48
N SER A 101 -25.58 -11.08 -38.96
CA SER A 101 -24.14 -11.02 -38.75
C SER A 101 -23.77 -10.28 -37.48
N SER A 102 -22.70 -10.72 -36.85
CA SER A 102 -22.10 -10.10 -35.67
C SER A 102 -20.61 -9.84 -35.91
N THR A 103 -20.01 -9.01 -35.05
CA THR A 103 -18.57 -8.77 -35.06
C THR A 103 -18.00 -9.09 -33.69
N ASN A 104 -17.17 -10.13 -33.63
CA ASN A 104 -16.52 -10.58 -32.40
C ASN A 104 -15.02 -10.26 -32.49
N THR A 105 -14.43 -9.80 -31.40
CA THR A 105 -13.01 -9.42 -31.36
C THR A 105 -12.19 -10.51 -30.69
N LEU A 106 -11.31 -11.16 -31.46
CA LEU A 106 -10.32 -12.08 -30.89
C LEU A 106 -9.15 -11.29 -30.32
N THR A 107 -8.84 -11.53 -29.04
CA THR A 107 -7.71 -10.91 -28.37
C THR A 107 -6.49 -11.82 -28.40
N ILE A 108 -5.43 -11.39 -29.07
CA ILE A 108 -4.19 -12.16 -29.25
C ILE A 108 -3.08 -11.52 -28.42
N ARG A 109 -2.55 -12.24 -27.44
CA ARG A 109 -1.47 -11.79 -26.57
C ARG A 109 -0.12 -12.33 -27.04
N VAL A 110 0.87 -11.44 -27.15
CA VAL A 110 2.25 -11.82 -27.49
C VAL A 110 3.01 -12.23 -26.23
N CYS A 111 3.62 -13.41 -26.27
CA CYS A 111 4.29 -14.03 -25.14
C CYS A 111 5.69 -14.52 -25.49
N GLY A 112 6.56 -14.52 -24.48
CA GLY A 112 7.84 -15.20 -24.55
C GLY A 112 7.61 -16.71 -24.46
N CYS A 113 8.19 -17.47 -25.39
CA CYS A 113 8.05 -18.92 -25.47
C CYS A 113 9.40 -19.61 -25.47
N SER A 114 9.39 -20.88 -25.06
CA SER A 114 10.52 -21.81 -25.21
C SER A 114 10.80 -22.11 -26.69
N ARG A 115 11.93 -22.76 -26.95
CA ARG A 115 12.27 -23.28 -28.30
C ARG A 115 11.25 -24.30 -28.82
N ASP A 116 10.58 -25.00 -27.91
CA ASP A 116 9.55 -26.00 -28.21
C ASP A 116 8.15 -25.39 -28.43
N GLY A 117 8.04 -24.05 -28.46
CA GLY A 117 6.78 -23.34 -28.66
C GLY A 117 5.88 -23.28 -27.41
N ILE A 118 6.35 -23.77 -26.27
CA ILE A 118 5.64 -23.69 -24.99
C ILE A 118 5.72 -22.26 -24.47
N VAL A 119 4.57 -21.69 -24.15
CA VAL A 119 4.42 -20.36 -23.57
C VAL A 119 5.07 -20.32 -22.18
N GLN A 120 6.01 -19.38 -21.96
CA GLN A 120 6.72 -19.22 -20.68
C GLN A 120 6.37 -17.90 -19.98
N SER A 121 6.22 -16.81 -20.74
CA SER A 121 5.98 -15.48 -20.18
C SER A 121 5.00 -14.70 -21.05
N CYS A 122 3.72 -14.88 -20.76
CA CYS A 122 2.69 -13.92 -21.06
C CYS A 122 2.55 -13.05 -19.82
N ASN A 123 3.24 -11.92 -19.68
CA ASN A 123 2.97 -11.07 -18.52
C ASN A 123 1.47 -10.73 -18.54
N VAL A 124 0.70 -11.37 -17.67
CA VAL A 124 -0.11 -10.61 -16.74
C VAL A 124 0.91 -9.70 -16.07
N GLU A 125 0.94 -8.43 -16.47
CA GLU A 125 0.99 -7.45 -15.39
C GLU A 125 -0.14 -7.92 -14.49
N ALA A 126 0.24 -8.62 -13.40
CA ALA A 126 -0.67 -8.81 -12.31
C ALA A 126 -1.28 -7.43 -12.16
N TYR A 127 -2.59 -7.33 -12.37
CA TYR A 127 -3.34 -6.23 -11.84
C TYR A 127 -2.99 -6.26 -10.36
N VAL A 128 -1.94 -5.52 -10.00
CA VAL A 128 -1.67 -5.06 -8.66
C VAL A 128 -2.97 -4.35 -8.38
N LEU A 129 -3.84 -5.03 -7.63
CA LEU A 129 -5.17 -4.70 -7.13
C LEU A 129 -5.86 -3.50 -7.81
N PRO A 130 -7.18 -3.54 -8.10
CA PRO A 130 -7.91 -2.38 -8.68
C PRO A 130 -7.90 -1.11 -7.79
N ILE A 131 -7.16 -1.11 -6.69
CA ILE A 131 -6.78 0.06 -5.91
C ILE A 131 -5.64 0.75 -6.67
N GLY A 132 -5.96 1.84 -7.37
CA GLY A 132 -5.02 2.68 -8.13
C GLY A 132 -3.96 3.39 -7.29
N LEU A 133 -3.27 2.68 -6.40
CA LEU A 133 -2.17 3.19 -5.62
C LEU A 133 -0.89 3.17 -6.47
N SER A 134 -0.30 4.35 -6.64
CA SER A 134 1.03 4.51 -7.23
C SER A 134 2.07 3.68 -6.46
N MET A 135 3.09 3.16 -7.15
CA MET A 135 4.22 2.47 -6.52
C MET A 135 4.86 3.30 -5.39
N GLY A 136 4.85 4.64 -5.51
CA GLY A 136 5.29 5.53 -4.44
C GLY A 136 4.41 5.48 -3.18
N ALA A 137 3.09 5.31 -3.35
CA ALA A 137 2.16 5.15 -2.23
C ALA A 137 2.36 3.81 -1.51
N LEU A 138 2.69 2.74 -2.24
CA LEU A 138 3.05 1.45 -1.63
C LEU A 138 4.31 1.56 -0.77
N ILE A 139 5.34 2.25 -1.26
CA ILE A 139 6.58 2.51 -0.49
C ILE A 139 6.27 3.34 0.76
N ALA A 140 5.44 4.38 0.65
CA ALA A 140 5.05 5.22 1.77
C ALA A 140 4.28 4.44 2.85
N ILE A 141 3.31 3.61 2.45
CA ILE A 141 2.57 2.74 3.38
C ILE A 141 3.50 1.77 4.09
N LEU A 142 4.41 1.14 3.35
CA LEU A 142 5.36 0.18 3.92
C LEU A 142 6.31 0.87 4.91
N ALA A 143 6.79 2.07 4.59
CA ALA A 143 7.58 2.89 5.52
C ALA A 143 6.78 3.27 6.78
N CYS A 144 5.51 3.66 6.65
CA CYS A 144 4.64 3.95 7.78
C CYS A 144 4.44 2.73 8.69
N ILE A 145 4.20 1.54 8.11
CA ILE A 145 4.05 0.28 8.88
C ILE A 145 5.35 -0.02 9.64
N ILE A 146 6.51 0.10 9.01
CA ILE A 146 7.79 -0.11 9.68
C ILE A 146 7.98 0.88 10.84
N LEU A 147 7.68 2.17 10.65
CA LEU A 147 7.78 3.16 11.71
C LEU A 147 6.83 2.85 12.88
N LEU A 148 5.59 2.45 12.61
CA LEU A 148 4.65 2.04 13.65
C LEU A 148 5.12 0.81 14.40
N LEU A 149 5.69 -0.19 13.71
CA LEU A 149 6.26 -1.37 14.35
C LEU A 149 7.48 -1.03 15.22
N VAL A 150 8.34 -0.09 14.80
CA VAL A 150 9.45 0.39 15.62
C VAL A 150 8.94 1.11 16.86
N VAL A 151 7.95 2.00 16.72
CA VAL A 151 7.33 2.68 17.86
C VAL A 151 6.69 1.68 18.83
N LEU A 152 5.92 0.72 18.30
CA LEU A 152 5.31 -0.36 19.09
C LEU A 152 6.38 -1.21 19.80
N PHE A 153 7.49 -1.51 19.13
CA PHE A 153 8.57 -2.27 19.75
C PHE A 153 9.26 -1.49 20.86
N VAL A 154 9.46 -0.18 20.69
CA VAL A 154 10.01 0.70 21.72
C VAL A 154 9.02 0.84 22.89
N THR A 155 7.71 0.97 22.64
CA THR A 155 6.71 1.05 23.71
C THR A 155 6.60 -0.26 24.47
N LEU A 156 6.62 -1.41 23.77
CA LEU A 156 6.66 -2.74 24.41
C LEU A 156 7.93 -2.95 25.22
N ARG A 157 9.09 -2.48 24.74
CA ARG A 157 10.33 -2.52 25.52
C ARG A 157 10.27 -1.60 26.74
N ARG A 158 9.65 -0.43 26.64
CA ARG A 158 9.42 0.46 27.78
C ARG A 158 8.47 -0.17 28.81
N HIS A 159 7.40 -0.82 28.35
CA HIS A 159 6.45 -1.50 29.25
C HIS A 159 7.04 -2.74 29.92
N LYS A 160 7.95 -3.46 29.25
CA LYS A 160 8.69 -4.58 29.86
C LYS A 160 9.70 -4.12 30.92
N ASN A 161 10.03 -2.83 30.96
CA ASN A 161 10.94 -2.25 31.94
C ASN A 161 10.21 -1.60 33.12
N GLU A 162 8.88 -1.59 33.16
CA GLU A 162 8.14 -1.41 34.42
C GLU A 162 8.22 -2.74 35.19
N PRO A 163 8.72 -2.75 36.44
CA PRO A 163 8.62 -3.94 37.26
C PRO A 163 7.13 -4.25 37.42
N LEU A 164 6.76 -5.49 37.12
CA LEU A 164 5.51 -6.08 37.56
C LEU A 164 5.45 -5.89 39.08
N ILE A 165 4.79 -4.82 39.53
CA ILE A 165 4.30 -4.74 40.90
C ILE A 165 3.36 -5.92 41.00
N ILE A 166 3.87 -6.91 41.73
CA ILE A 166 3.18 -8.08 42.18
C ILE A 166 1.85 -7.56 42.72
N LYS A 167 0.77 -8.04 42.10
CA LYS A 167 -0.56 -7.98 42.69
C LYS A 167 -0.45 -8.96 43.87
N ASP A 168 0.13 -8.51 44.98
CA ASP A 168 0.21 -9.32 46.18
C ASP A 168 -1.21 -9.41 46.70
N ASP A 169 -1.66 -10.66 46.65
CA ASP A 169 -2.89 -11.15 47.21
C ASP A 169 -3.02 -10.76 48.68
N GLU A 170 -4.25 -10.79 49.15
CA GLU A 170 -4.64 -11.16 50.51
C GLU A 170 -3.49 -11.66 51.42
N ASP A 171 -2.83 -10.76 52.15
CA ASP A 171 -2.10 -11.14 53.35
C ASP A 171 -2.46 -10.19 54.50
N VAL A 172 -3.71 -10.36 54.94
CA VAL A 172 -4.12 -10.07 56.31
C VAL A 172 -3.32 -11.01 57.23
N ARG A 173 -2.10 -10.61 57.60
CA ARG A 173 -1.27 -11.33 58.57
C ARG A 173 -0.76 -10.35 59.63
N GLU A 174 -1.67 -10.14 60.58
CA GLU A 174 -1.51 -9.83 62.00
C GLU A 174 -0.23 -9.14 62.49
N ASN A 175 -0.50 -7.97 63.06
CA ASN A 175 0.30 -7.16 63.95
C ASN A 175 0.72 -7.96 65.22
N ILE A 176 1.95 -8.47 65.26
CA ILE A 176 2.62 -8.87 66.52
C ILE A 176 3.93 -8.07 66.62
N ILE A 177 3.83 -6.92 67.28
CA ILE A 177 4.97 -6.11 67.71
C ILE A 177 5.43 -6.68 69.05
N ARG A 178 6.62 -7.27 69.10
CA ARG A 178 7.32 -7.59 70.36
C ARG A 178 7.96 -6.31 70.87
N TYR A 179 7.48 -5.80 72.01
CA TYR A 179 7.88 -4.53 72.62
C TYR A 179 9.09 -4.65 73.56
N ASP A 180 10.07 -5.51 73.23
CA ASP A 180 11.15 -5.85 74.17
C ASP A 180 12.56 -5.67 73.58
N ASP A 181 12.76 -4.83 72.56
CA ASP A 181 14.12 -4.56 72.03
C ASP A 181 14.30 -3.06 71.70
N GLU A 182 14.32 -2.28 72.77
CA GLU A 182 15.31 -1.23 73.06
C GLU A 182 15.85 -0.37 71.89
N GLY A 183 15.42 0.91 71.84
CA GLY A 183 16.22 1.97 71.21
C GLY A 183 15.43 3.03 70.44
N GLY A 184 14.74 3.91 71.17
CA GLY A 184 14.33 5.21 70.64
C GLY A 184 15.55 6.10 70.43
N GLY A 185 15.86 6.42 69.18
CA GLY A 185 16.77 7.48 68.77
C GLY A 185 15.96 8.65 68.27
N GLU A 186 15.78 9.63 69.14
CA GLU A 186 15.19 10.95 68.92
C GLU A 186 16.18 11.83 68.13
N GLU A 187 16.17 11.73 66.79
CA GLU A 187 16.92 12.63 65.89
C GLU A 187 16.07 13.05 64.67
N ASP A 188 14.80 13.37 64.89
CA ASP A 188 14.07 14.34 64.07
C ASP A 188 14.27 15.72 64.71
N THR A 189 14.76 16.76 64.02
CA THR A 189 14.41 18.18 64.35
C THR A 189 14.95 19.32 63.45
N GLU A 190 15.58 19.11 62.30
CA GLU A 190 16.10 20.25 61.49
C GLU A 190 15.53 20.38 60.06
N ALA A 191 14.66 19.47 59.64
CA ALA A 191 13.88 19.65 58.42
C ALA A 191 12.65 20.51 58.74
N PHE A 192 12.48 21.62 58.02
CA PHE A 192 11.27 22.46 57.82
C PHE A 192 11.45 23.94 58.23
N ASP A 193 11.89 24.78 57.27
CA ASP A 193 11.68 26.23 57.30
C ASP A 193 10.35 26.55 56.58
N ILE A 194 9.36 26.97 57.36
CA ILE A 194 7.98 27.22 56.89
C ILE A 194 7.81 28.65 56.31
N ALA A 195 8.88 29.47 56.26
CA ALA A 195 8.83 30.85 55.80
C ALA A 195 8.99 31.06 54.27
N THR A 196 9.35 30.04 53.49
CA THR A 196 9.42 30.16 52.01
C THR A 196 8.08 29.89 51.31
N LEU A 197 7.02 29.53 52.06
CA LEU A 197 5.65 29.37 51.55
C LEU A 197 4.88 30.70 51.46
N GLN A 198 5.57 31.82 51.20
CA GLN A 198 4.94 33.11 50.94
C GLN A 198 5.28 33.63 49.55
N ASN A 199 4.26 33.67 48.69
CA ASN A 199 4.27 34.45 47.46
C ASN A 199 3.26 35.60 47.58
N PRO A 200 3.72 36.85 47.62
CA PRO A 200 2.86 37.98 47.34
C PRO A 200 3.50 38.86 46.26
N ASP A 201 2.87 38.85 45.09
CA ASP A 201 3.26 39.50 43.84
C ASP A 201 4.02 40.84 43.96
N GLY A 202 5.17 40.86 43.28
CA GLY A 202 5.79 42.05 42.72
C GLY A 202 7.19 42.31 43.24
N ILE A 203 8.19 42.15 42.37
CA ILE A 203 9.12 43.22 41.95
C ILE A 203 10.15 42.60 40.99
N ASN A 204 10.01 42.98 39.71
CA ASN A 204 11.04 43.13 38.68
C ASN A 204 12.41 42.49 38.95
N GLY A 205 12.74 41.45 38.16
CA GLY A 205 14.08 40.92 38.11
C GLY A 205 14.34 40.19 36.79
N TYR A 206 14.70 40.96 35.77
CA TYR A 206 15.34 40.55 34.52
C TYR A 206 16.03 39.17 34.60
N LEU A 207 15.59 38.24 33.75
CA LEU A 207 16.38 37.08 33.36
C LEU A 207 17.66 37.57 32.66
N PRO A 208 18.87 37.33 33.18
CA PRO A 208 20.05 37.36 32.34
C PRO A 208 20.12 36.01 31.62
N ARG A 209 19.74 36.00 30.34
CA ARG A 209 20.31 35.05 29.38
C ARG A 209 21.83 35.12 29.57
N LYS A 210 22.44 34.03 30.03
CA LYS A 210 23.89 33.88 30.04
C LYS A 210 24.33 32.98 28.90
N ASP A 211 23.99 33.42 27.69
CA ASP A 211 24.64 33.00 26.45
C ASP A 211 25.61 34.12 26.07
N ILE A 212 26.80 34.20 26.68
CA ILE A 212 27.98 34.95 26.15
C ILE A 212 29.22 34.60 27.03
N LYS A 213 30.21 33.84 26.52
CA LYS A 213 31.46 34.18 25.76
C LYS A 213 32.72 34.23 26.68
N PRO A 214 33.98 34.07 26.20
CA PRO A 214 34.48 34.37 24.84
C PRO A 214 35.51 33.40 24.20
N ASP A 215 35.75 33.63 22.90
CA ASP A 215 36.94 33.26 22.12
C ASP A 215 38.24 33.43 22.90
N LEU A 216 39.22 32.52 22.71
CA LEU A 216 40.54 32.90 22.20
C LEU A 216 41.43 31.69 21.90
N GLN A 217 42.11 31.83 20.74
CA GLN A 217 43.42 31.27 20.39
C GLN A 217 43.47 29.84 19.84
N PHE A 218 43.27 29.79 18.52
CA PHE A 218 44.06 28.92 17.65
C PHE A 218 45.55 28.96 18.06
N MET A 219 46.08 27.80 18.44
CA MET A 219 47.50 27.48 18.28
C MET A 219 47.57 26.32 17.28
N PRO A 220 48.32 26.44 16.18
CA PRO A 220 48.54 25.29 15.31
C PRO A 220 49.37 24.28 16.11
N ARG A 221 48.82 23.11 16.41
CA ARG A 221 49.58 22.07 17.12
C ARG A 221 50.67 21.58 16.18
N ALA A 222 51.90 21.99 16.48
CA ALA A 222 53.10 21.65 15.73
C ALA A 222 53.21 20.12 15.60
N GLY A 223 53.28 19.63 14.37
CA GLY A 223 53.82 18.30 14.12
C GLY A 223 55.32 18.35 14.34
N GLN A 224 55.84 17.48 15.21
CA GLN A 224 57.22 16.95 15.27
C GLN A 224 57.29 16.08 16.53
N HIS A 225 57.83 14.85 16.52
CA HIS A 225 59.13 14.48 15.98
C HIS A 225 59.11 13.03 15.47
N SER A 226 59.52 12.84 14.23
CA SER A 226 60.11 11.60 13.74
C SER A 226 61.51 11.44 14.35
N GLY A 227 61.59 10.74 15.48
CA GLY A 227 62.84 10.17 15.98
C GLY A 227 63.17 8.88 15.23
N PRO A 228 64.43 8.62 14.86
CA PRO A 228 64.80 7.41 14.15
C PRO A 228 64.76 6.20 15.10
N ASN A 229 64.03 5.18 14.68
CA ASN A 229 63.94 3.81 15.21
C ASN A 229 62.86 3.55 16.27
N GLY A 230 61.73 3.00 15.80
CA GLY A 230 60.68 2.36 16.59
C GLY A 230 59.54 3.30 17.00
N VAL A 231 58.41 3.24 16.30
CA VAL A 231 57.17 3.87 16.79
C VAL A 231 56.58 2.93 17.83
N ASP A 232 56.66 3.29 19.11
CA ASP A 232 55.94 2.58 20.16
C ASP A 232 54.45 2.95 20.06
N VAL A 233 53.69 2.05 19.44
CA VAL A 233 52.25 2.23 19.19
C VAL A 233 51.47 2.24 20.50
N ASP A 234 51.94 1.54 21.53
CA ASP A 234 51.28 1.47 22.82
C ASP A 234 51.37 2.81 23.56
N GLU A 235 52.57 3.41 23.59
CA GLU A 235 52.75 4.76 24.14
C GLU A 235 51.93 5.80 23.36
N PHE A 236 51.89 5.71 22.04
CA PHE A 236 51.09 6.62 21.21
C PHE A 236 49.58 6.53 21.53
N ILE A 237 49.05 5.32 21.68
CA ILE A 237 47.63 5.11 21.99
C ILE A 237 47.31 5.63 23.39
N ASN A 238 48.15 5.32 24.38
CA ASN A 238 47.94 5.76 25.76
C ASN A 238 47.98 7.29 25.90
N VAL A 239 48.88 7.96 25.17
CA VAL A 239 48.93 9.43 25.12
C VAL A 239 47.65 10.01 24.50
N ARG A 240 47.16 9.46 23.39
CA ARG A 240 45.95 9.96 22.73
C ARG A 240 44.67 9.71 23.51
N LEU A 241 44.58 8.59 24.21
CA LEU A 241 43.45 8.28 25.09
C LEU A 241 43.39 9.27 26.26
N HIS A 242 44.53 9.51 26.92
CA HIS A 242 44.61 10.46 28.03
C HIS A 242 44.27 11.90 27.60
N GLU A 243 44.64 12.31 26.38
CA GLU A 243 44.28 13.62 25.84
C GLU A 243 42.76 13.77 25.60
N ALA A 244 42.09 12.70 25.16
CA ALA A 244 40.65 12.72 24.91
C ALA A 244 39.84 12.71 26.21
N ASP A 245 40.25 11.89 27.19
CA ASP A 245 39.55 11.77 28.48
C ASP A 245 39.62 13.05 29.32
N ASN A 246 40.66 13.87 29.10
CA ASN A 246 40.87 15.13 29.82
C ASN A 246 40.58 16.37 28.96
N ASP A 247 39.88 16.22 27.82
CA ASP A 247 39.53 17.34 26.95
C ASP A 247 38.49 18.26 27.66
N PRO A 248 38.86 19.49 28.06
CA PRO A 248 37.97 20.42 28.74
C PRO A 248 36.96 21.09 27.79
N THR A 249 37.10 20.86 26.48
CA THR A 249 36.17 21.33 25.45
C THR A 249 35.15 20.29 25.04
N ALA A 250 35.29 19.05 25.53
CA ALA A 250 34.28 18.02 25.38
C ALA A 250 33.00 18.46 26.13
N PRO A 251 31.88 18.64 25.42
CA PRO A 251 30.67 19.18 26.04
C PRO A 251 30.03 18.14 26.96
N PRO A 252 29.52 18.52 28.14
CA PRO A 252 28.48 17.75 28.80
C PRO A 252 27.13 18.44 28.54
N TYR A 253 26.17 17.78 27.88
CA TYR A 253 24.79 18.27 27.87
C TYR A 253 23.76 17.14 27.97
N ASP A 254 23.43 16.78 29.21
CA ASP A 254 22.06 16.42 29.58
C ASP A 254 21.63 17.42 30.64
N SER A 255 20.87 18.45 30.23
CA SER A 255 20.19 19.35 31.15
C SER A 255 18.70 19.08 31.11
N ILE A 256 18.11 18.90 32.28
CA ILE A 256 16.66 18.80 32.42
C ILE A 256 16.07 20.18 32.11
N GLN A 257 15.33 20.29 31.01
CA GLN A 257 14.45 21.44 30.79
C GLN A 257 13.23 21.28 31.70
N ILE A 258 13.08 22.19 32.67
CA ILE A 258 11.86 22.28 33.47
C ILE A 258 10.85 23.08 32.66
N TYR A 259 9.86 22.40 32.08
CA TYR A 259 8.69 23.07 31.54
C TYR A 259 7.77 23.45 32.70
N GLY A 260 7.50 24.75 32.83
CA GLY A 260 6.42 25.25 33.69
C GLY A 260 5.07 24.83 33.12
N TYR A 261 4.14 24.43 33.98
CA TYR A 261 2.78 24.09 33.60
C TYR A 261 2.07 25.31 32.97
N GLU A 262 1.77 25.26 31.67
CA GLU A 262 1.21 26.40 30.90
C GLU A 262 -0.31 26.59 31.07
N GLY A 263 -0.90 26.01 32.12
CA GLY A 263 -2.31 26.23 32.47
C GLY A 263 -3.27 25.17 31.93
N ARG A 264 -4.52 25.22 32.42
CA ARG A 264 -5.61 24.34 31.98
C ARG A 264 -6.07 24.77 30.58
N GLY A 265 -6.19 23.79 29.69
CA GLY A 265 -6.37 23.95 28.25
C GLY A 265 -7.52 24.84 27.76
N SER A 266 -7.48 25.11 26.45
CA SER A 266 -8.40 25.94 25.69
C SER A 266 -9.88 25.56 25.85
N ILE A 267 -10.76 26.57 25.85
CA ILE A 267 -12.23 26.47 25.84
C ILE A 267 -12.85 25.82 24.59
N ALA A 268 -12.04 25.32 23.66
CA ALA A 268 -12.51 24.66 22.46
C ALA A 268 -12.54 23.14 22.69
N GLY A 269 -13.74 22.56 22.66
CA GLY A 269 -13.97 21.14 22.90
C GLY A 269 -13.30 20.24 21.85
N SER A 270 -12.71 19.15 22.32
CA SER A 270 -12.09 18.11 21.49
C SER A 270 -13.09 17.48 20.52
N LEU A 271 -12.78 17.47 19.22
CA LEU A 271 -13.61 16.88 18.16
C LEU A 271 -13.36 15.36 17.98
N SER A 272 -13.43 14.59 19.07
CA SER A 272 -13.30 13.14 19.02
C SER A 272 -14.60 12.47 19.45
N SER A 273 -15.60 12.42 18.55
CA SER A 273 -16.78 11.53 18.60
C SER A 273 -17.57 11.65 17.28
N LEU A 274 -17.13 10.97 16.23
CA LEU A 274 -17.89 10.82 14.98
C LEU A 274 -17.84 9.38 14.48
N GLU A 275 -17.95 8.44 15.42
CA GLU A 275 -18.37 7.08 15.14
C GLU A 275 -19.38 6.72 16.24
N THR A 276 -20.65 6.56 15.84
CA THR A 276 -21.65 5.61 16.35
C THR A 276 -23.05 6.19 16.19
N ALA A 277 -23.64 6.01 15.01
CA ALA A 277 -25.09 5.92 14.82
C ALA A 277 -25.39 5.23 13.47
N SER A 278 -24.90 4.00 13.27
CA SER A 278 -25.55 3.08 12.34
C SER A 278 -26.58 2.27 13.14
N SER A 279 -27.64 2.95 13.58
CA SER A 279 -28.91 2.27 13.81
C SER A 279 -29.49 2.00 12.44
N ASP A 280 -29.64 0.72 12.15
CA ASP A 280 -30.38 0.05 11.09
C ASP A 280 -31.68 0.77 10.66
N SER A 281 -31.56 1.92 10.01
CA SER A 281 -32.66 2.61 9.36
C SER A 281 -32.45 2.47 7.87
N ASP A 282 -33.40 1.78 7.23
CA ASP A 282 -33.44 1.52 5.80
C ASP A 282 -32.94 2.71 4.99
N GLN A 283 -32.00 2.43 4.09
CA GLN A 283 -31.34 3.42 3.26
C GLN A 283 -32.36 4.00 2.28
N ASN A 284 -33.17 4.98 2.72
CA ASN A 284 -34.13 5.65 1.87
C ASN A 284 -33.42 6.67 0.97
N TYR A 285 -33.43 6.40 -0.34
CA TYR A 285 -32.78 7.19 -1.38
C TYR A 285 -33.74 8.11 -2.16
N ASP A 286 -34.92 8.40 -1.62
CA ASP A 286 -35.98 9.17 -2.28
C ASP A 286 -35.53 10.57 -2.74
N TYR A 287 -34.62 11.19 -2.00
CA TYR A 287 -34.08 12.51 -2.30
C TYR A 287 -33.33 12.58 -3.65
N LEU A 288 -32.87 11.44 -4.20
CA LEU A 288 -32.20 11.39 -5.51
C LEU A 288 -33.14 11.79 -6.66
N ARG A 289 -34.46 11.69 -6.45
CA ARG A 289 -35.47 12.11 -7.44
C ARG A 289 -35.55 13.63 -7.59
N GLU A 290 -35.14 14.38 -6.56
CA GLU A 290 -35.19 15.85 -6.53
C GLU A 290 -33.96 16.51 -7.19
N TRP A 291 -32.89 15.75 -7.45
CA TRP A 291 -31.60 16.28 -7.94
C TRP A 291 -31.60 16.67 -9.43
N GLY A 292 -32.73 16.47 -10.11
CA GLY A 292 -32.95 16.88 -11.49
C GLY A 292 -32.69 15.80 -12.54
N PRO A 293 -32.90 16.10 -13.83
CA PRO A 293 -33.07 15.11 -14.88
C PRO A 293 -31.83 14.23 -15.13
N ARG A 294 -30.63 14.72 -14.78
CA ARG A 294 -29.38 13.96 -14.90
C ARG A 294 -29.26 12.81 -13.90
N PHE A 295 -29.97 12.89 -12.77
CA PHE A 295 -29.91 11.92 -11.68
C PHE A 295 -31.13 10.99 -11.64
N ARG A 296 -32.08 11.15 -12.58
CA ARG A 296 -33.31 10.35 -12.65
C ARG A 296 -33.03 8.84 -12.71
N ARG A 297 -32.03 8.44 -13.50
CA ARG A 297 -31.62 7.04 -13.64
C ARG A 297 -31.06 6.46 -12.33
N LEU A 298 -30.38 7.30 -11.55
CA LEU A 298 -29.87 6.92 -10.24
C LEU A 298 -31.03 6.77 -9.25
N GLY A 299 -31.96 7.73 -9.23
CA GLY A 299 -33.18 7.63 -8.44
C GLY A 299 -33.96 6.35 -8.73
N GLU A 300 -34.16 6.00 -9.99
CA GLU A 300 -34.83 4.75 -10.40
C GLU A 300 -34.11 3.49 -9.90
N LEU A 301 -32.78 3.44 -10.02
CA LEU A 301 -31.99 2.27 -9.61
C LEU A 301 -32.10 1.99 -8.10
N TYR A 302 -32.14 3.04 -7.28
CA TYR A 302 -32.18 2.93 -5.82
C TYR A 302 -33.61 2.94 -5.24
N SER A 303 -34.64 3.23 -6.05
CA SER A 303 -36.06 3.10 -5.65
C SER A 303 -36.56 1.65 -5.68
N LEU A 304 -35.85 0.75 -6.37
CA LEU A 304 -36.24 -0.65 -6.58
C LEU A 304 -35.79 -1.59 -5.45
N GLY A 305 -34.94 -1.13 -4.53
CA GLY A 305 -34.42 -1.96 -3.44
C GLY A 305 -35.39 -2.17 -2.27
N GLU A 306 -36.50 -1.44 -2.24
CA GLU A 306 -37.47 -1.47 -1.13
C GLU A 306 -38.69 -2.36 -1.41
N SER A 307 -38.93 -2.79 -2.66
CA SER A 307 -40.10 -3.61 -3.01
C SER A 307 -39.92 -5.12 -2.83
N ASP A 308 -38.69 -5.61 -2.61
CA ASP A 308 -38.38 -7.04 -2.51
C ASP A 308 -38.25 -7.55 -1.05
N ARG A 309 -38.71 -6.77 -0.07
CA ARG A 309 -38.68 -7.14 1.36
C ARG A 309 -40.03 -7.51 1.97
N GLU A 310 -41.11 -7.59 1.20
CA GLU A 310 -42.40 -8.13 1.65
C GLU A 310 -42.75 -9.46 0.96
N THR A 311 -42.08 -10.55 1.35
CA THR A 311 -42.63 -11.92 1.38
C THR A 311 -41.96 -12.74 2.47
#